data_AF-A0AAV2IZT0-F1
#
_entry.id   AF-A0AAV2IZT0-F1
#
_cell.length_a   1.000
_cell.length_b   1.000
_cell.length_c   1.000
_cell.angle_alpha   90.00
_cell.angle_beta   90.00
_cell.angle_gamma   90.00
#
_symmetry.space_group_name_H-M   'P 1'
#
loop_
_entity.id
_entity.type
_entity.pdbx_description
1 polymer ?
#
loop_
_entity_poly.entity_id
_entity_poly.type
_entity_poly.pdbx_seq_one_letter_code
_entity_poly.pdbx_strand_id
1 'polypeptide(L)'
;MQGFYSKLDSSPGASPLLGARAEGLPVSLALETEKAQALLQTFSSASLLASAGLGVFCVAADHALQLWTVQHHLWLRAALDNATHGIVGLWAWAVVIGLRKRSDVYEVLLAGLLASLIDLDHFYMAGSLSLKAAVSLPQRPPLHCSSLIPLLCLTLRLIMWIGRLKDAWCSLPWMLFVSMATHHVRDAVRHGLWVYPFGNTAPVPYWLYVSTTATLPHLCSVLMYLTGTRDVISTKHGVAIDV
;
A
#
# COMPACT_ATOMS: atom_id res chain seq x y z
N MET A 1 15.36 -46.33 -59.33
CA MET A 1 16.22 -47.53 -59.28
C MET A 1 17.65 -47.07 -59.06
N GLN A 2 18.44 -47.80 -58.26
CA GLN A 2 19.94 -47.84 -58.18
C GLN A 2 20.72 -46.49 -58.25
N GLY A 3 21.59 -46.10 -57.32
CA GLY A 3 22.13 -46.74 -56.11
C GLY A 3 23.60 -47.17 -56.24
N PHE A 4 24.50 -46.48 -55.52
CA PHE A 4 25.92 -46.85 -55.23
C PHE A 4 26.89 -46.92 -56.45
N TYR A 5 28.23 -46.84 -56.38
CA TYR A 5 29.28 -46.57 -55.36
C TYR A 5 30.57 -46.17 -56.14
N SER A 6 31.70 -45.67 -55.62
CA SER A 6 32.15 -45.14 -54.31
C SER A 6 33.48 -44.35 -54.51
N LYS A 7 33.92 -43.56 -53.52
CA LYS A 7 35.31 -43.61 -53.02
C LYS A 7 35.46 -42.95 -51.64
N LEU A 8 36.31 -43.56 -50.82
CA LEU A 8 36.63 -43.18 -49.44
C LEU A 8 37.86 -42.29 -49.41
N ASP A 9 37.96 -41.43 -48.41
CA ASP A 9 39.22 -41.13 -47.70
C ASP A 9 38.90 -40.73 -46.25
N SER A 10 39.85 -40.95 -45.34
CA SER A 10 39.56 -41.16 -43.91
C SER A 10 40.44 -40.36 -42.94
N SER A 11 39.80 -39.54 -42.08
CA SER A 11 40.18 -39.23 -40.68
C SER A 11 41.58 -38.61 -40.38
N PRO A 12 41.85 -38.17 -39.13
CA PRO A 12 41.00 -37.47 -38.16
C PRO A 12 41.60 -36.11 -37.71
N GLY A 13 40.78 -35.19 -37.20
CA GLY A 13 41.25 -33.91 -36.66
C GLY A 13 40.41 -33.41 -35.48
N ALA A 14 40.66 -33.92 -34.28
CA ALA A 14 39.98 -33.47 -33.07
C ALA A 14 40.71 -32.28 -32.43
N SER A 15 39.98 -31.20 -32.15
CA SER A 15 40.37 -30.14 -31.21
C SER A 15 39.14 -29.37 -30.73
N PRO A 16 38.61 -29.68 -29.53
CA PRO A 16 37.49 -28.97 -28.95
C PRO A 16 37.99 -27.89 -27.97
N LEU A 17 38.03 -26.62 -28.39
CA LEU A 17 38.38 -25.52 -27.49
C LEU A 17 37.53 -24.26 -27.76
N LEU A 18 37.11 -23.63 -26.67
CA LEU A 18 36.29 -22.40 -26.58
C LEU A 18 34.86 -22.49 -27.15
N GLY A 19 34.03 -23.26 -26.44
CA GLY A 19 32.64 -22.85 -26.26
C GLY A 19 32.56 -21.59 -25.38
N ALA A 20 32.43 -20.41 -26.00
CA ALA A 20 32.03 -19.18 -25.32
C ALA A 20 30.49 -19.10 -25.31
N ARG A 21 29.88 -19.67 -24.25
CA ARG A 21 28.42 -19.76 -24.09
C ARG A 21 27.81 -18.37 -23.78
N ALA A 22 27.49 -17.61 -24.82
CA ALA A 22 26.85 -16.30 -24.73
C ALA A 22 25.32 -16.37 -24.42
N GLU A 23 24.89 -17.32 -23.58
CA GLU A 23 23.47 -17.60 -23.29
C GLU A 23 23.15 -17.46 -21.79
N GLY A 24 23.24 -16.24 -21.26
CA GLY A 24 22.89 -15.97 -19.86
C GLY A 24 22.74 -14.49 -19.47
N LEU A 25 23.43 -13.57 -20.15
CA LEU A 25 23.42 -12.15 -19.78
C LEU A 25 22.14 -11.33 -20.08
N PRO A 26 21.38 -11.51 -21.19
CA PRO A 26 20.38 -10.52 -21.58
C PRO A 26 19.14 -10.51 -20.66
N VAL A 27 18.71 -11.67 -20.17
CA VAL A 27 17.52 -11.79 -19.31
C VAL A 27 17.77 -11.19 -17.92
N SER A 28 18.97 -11.37 -17.36
CA SER A 28 19.32 -10.80 -16.06
C SER A 28 19.36 -9.27 -16.13
N LEU A 29 19.94 -8.70 -17.19
CA LEU A 29 20.03 -7.26 -17.34
C LEU A 29 18.65 -6.63 -17.59
N ALA A 30 17.82 -7.24 -18.44
CA ALA A 30 16.45 -6.79 -18.69
C ALA A 30 15.62 -6.74 -17.40
N LEU A 31 15.67 -7.81 -16.61
CA LEU A 31 15.01 -7.88 -15.31
C LEU A 31 15.51 -6.77 -14.36
N GLU A 32 16.83 -6.57 -14.25
CA GLU A 32 17.42 -5.48 -13.46
C GLU A 32 16.94 -4.09 -13.91
N THR A 33 16.84 -3.84 -15.22
CA THR A 33 16.31 -2.57 -15.75
C THR A 33 14.82 -2.38 -15.46
N GLU A 34 14.00 -3.43 -15.53
CA GLU A 34 12.59 -3.36 -15.10
C GLU A 34 12.47 -3.06 -13.59
N LYS A 35 13.34 -3.64 -12.74
CA LYS A 35 13.39 -3.32 -11.31
C LYS A 35 13.70 -1.84 -11.08
N ALA A 36 14.74 -1.34 -11.76
CA ALA A 36 15.15 0.06 -11.67
C ALA A 36 14.02 1.00 -12.13
N GLN A 37 13.35 0.69 -13.25
CA GLN A 37 12.26 1.49 -13.78
C GLN A 37 11.01 1.48 -12.88
N ALA A 38 10.66 0.33 -12.28
CA ALA A 38 9.56 0.22 -11.33
C ALA A 38 9.82 1.04 -10.05
N LEU A 39 11.06 1.02 -9.53
CA LEU A 39 11.48 1.84 -8.38
C LEU A 39 11.48 3.33 -8.74
N LEU A 40 12.00 3.72 -9.90
CA LEU A 40 11.98 5.11 -10.38
C LEU A 40 10.55 5.64 -10.56
N GLN A 41 9.59 4.81 -10.98
CA GLN A 41 8.18 5.20 -11.02
C GLN A 41 7.60 5.45 -9.61
N THR A 42 7.95 4.63 -8.61
CA THR A 42 7.57 4.84 -7.20
C THR A 42 8.07 6.17 -6.63
N PHE A 43 9.26 6.60 -7.04
CA PHE A 43 9.89 7.87 -6.64
C PHE A 43 9.86 8.95 -7.72
N SER A 44 8.91 8.88 -8.66
CA SER A 44 8.73 9.90 -9.69
C SER A 44 8.41 11.27 -9.09
N SER A 45 8.77 12.36 -9.76
CA SER A 45 8.53 13.72 -9.27
C SER A 45 7.05 13.99 -8.95
N ALA A 46 6.14 13.43 -9.74
CA ALA A 46 4.69 13.50 -9.49
C ALA A 46 4.28 12.76 -8.20
N SER A 47 4.84 11.57 -7.95
CA SER A 47 4.62 10.79 -6.73
C SER A 47 5.15 11.52 -5.50
N LEU A 48 6.35 12.09 -5.57
CA LEU A 48 6.96 12.88 -4.50
C LEU A 48 6.18 14.17 -4.21
N LEU A 49 5.72 14.88 -5.24
CA LEU A 49 4.86 16.07 -5.09
C LEU A 49 3.49 15.70 -4.49
N ALA A 50 2.91 14.57 -4.88
CA ALA A 50 1.65 14.08 -4.29
C ALA A 50 1.81 13.74 -2.80
N SER A 51 2.91 13.12 -2.39
CA SER A 51 3.23 12.84 -0.99
C SER A 51 3.54 14.10 -0.17
N ALA A 52 4.24 15.07 -0.75
CA ALA A 52 4.42 16.38 -0.13
C ALA A 52 3.06 17.10 0.05
N GLY A 53 2.19 17.03 -0.97
CA GLY A 53 0.81 17.53 -0.91
C GLY A 53 -0.04 16.86 0.17
N LEU A 54 0.10 15.54 0.34
CA LEU A 54 -0.54 14.78 1.43
C LEU A 54 -0.06 15.26 2.81
N GLY A 55 1.25 15.50 2.98
CA GLY A 55 1.79 16.07 4.22
C GLY A 55 1.27 17.48 4.51
N VAL A 56 1.18 18.35 3.50
CA VAL A 56 0.59 19.69 3.62
C VAL A 56 -0.91 19.62 3.93
N PHE A 57 -1.64 18.69 3.31
CA PHE A 57 -3.06 18.45 3.58
C PHE A 57 -3.29 18.04 5.05
N CYS A 58 -2.49 17.11 5.58
CA CYS A 58 -2.54 16.72 6.99
C CYS A 58 -2.44 17.94 7.93
N VAL A 59 -1.44 18.81 7.72
CA VAL A 59 -1.24 20.02 8.51
C VAL A 59 -2.42 21.00 8.38
N ALA A 60 -2.91 21.22 7.16
CA ALA A 60 -4.05 22.11 6.91
C ALA A 60 -5.36 21.59 7.52
N ALA A 61 -5.63 20.29 7.42
CA ALA A 61 -6.83 19.65 7.95
C ALA A 61 -6.84 19.66 9.49
N ASP A 62 -5.71 19.37 10.14
CA ASP A 62 -5.61 19.42 11.60
C ASP A 62 -5.77 20.85 12.14
N HIS A 63 -5.21 21.86 11.46
CA HIS A 63 -5.46 23.26 11.81
C HIS A 63 -6.92 23.67 11.57
N ALA A 64 -7.56 23.19 10.49
CA ALA A 64 -8.98 23.43 10.25
C ALA A 64 -9.86 22.81 11.36
N LEU A 65 -9.50 21.63 11.86
CA LEU A 65 -10.16 20.98 13.00
C LEU A 65 -9.98 21.74 14.31
N GLN A 66 -8.88 22.49 14.48
CA GLN A 66 -8.65 23.34 15.66
C GLN A 66 -9.44 24.66 15.65
N LEU A 67 -10.10 25.02 14.53
CA LEU A 67 -10.91 26.23 14.45
C LEU A 67 -12.04 26.22 15.49
N TRP A 68 -12.27 27.37 16.11
CA TRP A 68 -13.27 27.55 17.19
C TRP A 68 -14.66 27.04 16.79
N THR A 69 -15.10 27.36 15.57
CA THR A 69 -16.39 26.91 15.00
C THR A 69 -16.51 25.40 14.92
N VAL A 70 -15.42 24.71 14.54
CA VAL A 70 -15.39 23.24 14.44
C VAL A 70 -15.40 22.63 15.84
N GLN A 71 -14.59 23.14 16.77
CA GLN A 71 -14.53 22.59 18.14
C GLN A 71 -15.84 22.74 18.93
N HIS A 72 -16.65 23.78 18.67
CA HIS A 72 -17.94 23.97 19.35
C HIS A 72 -19.08 23.11 18.78
N HIS A 73 -18.92 22.55 17.58
CA HIS A 73 -19.95 21.74 16.93
C HIS A 73 -19.53 20.27 16.85
N LEU A 74 -19.95 19.47 17.83
CA LEU A 74 -19.56 18.06 17.98
C LEU A 74 -19.73 17.23 16.68
N TRP A 75 -20.87 17.37 15.99
CA TRP A 75 -21.12 16.69 14.71
C TRP A 75 -20.17 17.14 13.60
N LEU A 76 -19.93 18.44 13.47
CA LEU A 76 -19.00 18.99 12.48
C LEU A 76 -17.58 18.51 12.75
N ARG A 77 -17.14 18.53 14.01
CA ARG A 77 -15.83 18.03 14.43
C ARG A 77 -15.66 16.56 14.08
N ALA A 78 -16.59 15.70 14.47
CA ALA A 78 -16.50 14.26 14.22
C ALA A 78 -16.57 13.92 12.72
N ALA A 79 -17.43 14.60 11.97
CA ALA A 79 -17.53 14.41 10.52
C ALA A 79 -16.24 14.85 9.79
N LEU A 80 -15.64 15.97 10.19
CA LEU A 80 -14.37 16.44 9.61
C LEU A 80 -13.17 15.58 10.03
N ASP A 81 -13.13 15.07 11.28
CA ASP A 81 -12.05 14.20 11.75
C ASP A 81 -12.05 12.90 10.93
N ASN A 82 -13.20 12.22 10.84
CA ASN A 82 -13.36 10.99 10.04
C ASN A 82 -13.15 11.25 8.53
N ALA A 83 -13.69 12.35 7.97
CA ALA A 83 -13.42 12.71 6.58
C ALA A 83 -11.93 12.95 6.30
N THR A 84 -11.17 13.46 7.29
CA THR A 84 -9.71 13.60 7.18
C THR A 84 -9.04 12.22 7.14
N HIS A 85 -9.43 11.26 7.99
CA HIS A 85 -8.95 9.89 7.90
C HIS A 85 -9.25 9.25 6.53
N GLY A 86 -10.47 9.42 6.01
CA GLY A 86 -10.88 8.94 4.69
C GLY A 86 -10.07 9.54 3.54
N ILE A 87 -9.90 10.87 3.52
CA ILE A 87 -9.11 11.55 2.47
C ILE A 87 -7.63 11.16 2.55
N VAL A 88 -7.06 11.02 3.75
CA VAL A 88 -5.68 10.57 3.93
C VAL A 88 -5.50 9.13 3.42
N GLY A 89 -6.37 8.19 3.77
CA GLY A 89 -6.30 6.81 3.30
C GLY A 89 -6.45 6.69 1.78
N LEU A 90 -7.40 7.44 1.21
CA LEU A 90 -7.65 7.57 -0.22
C LEU A 90 -6.38 8.07 -0.96
N TRP A 91 -5.85 9.21 -0.53
CA TRP A 91 -4.70 9.86 -1.19
C TRP A 91 -3.42 9.03 -1.02
N ALA A 92 -3.19 8.48 0.18
CA ALA A 92 -2.09 7.55 0.43
C ALA A 92 -2.13 6.35 -0.54
N TRP A 93 -3.30 5.74 -0.74
CA TRP A 93 -3.42 4.64 -1.69
C TRP A 93 -3.22 5.06 -3.15
N ALA A 94 -3.69 6.26 -3.53
CA ALA A 94 -3.47 6.81 -4.87
C ALA A 94 -1.97 6.98 -5.20
N VAL A 95 -1.13 7.32 -4.20
CA VAL A 95 0.33 7.36 -4.33
C VAL A 95 0.94 5.96 -4.45
N VAL A 96 0.45 4.96 -3.70
CA VAL A 96 0.95 3.57 -3.76
C VAL A 96 0.81 2.98 -5.18
N ILE A 97 -0.39 3.09 -5.77
CA ILE A 97 -0.68 2.48 -7.07
C ILE A 97 -0.24 3.36 -8.24
N GLY A 98 -0.33 4.68 -8.10
CA GLY A 98 -0.11 5.65 -9.16
C GLY A 98 -1.24 5.57 -10.20
N LEU A 99 -2.26 6.42 -10.05
CA LEU A 99 -3.47 6.46 -10.91
C LEU A 99 -3.14 6.47 -12.41
N ARG A 100 -3.68 5.50 -13.17
CA ARG A 100 -3.53 5.35 -14.63
C ARG A 100 -4.85 5.12 -15.36
N LYS A 101 -5.77 4.35 -14.76
CA LYS A 101 -7.02 3.86 -15.37
C LYS A 101 -8.23 4.24 -14.50
N ARG A 102 -9.42 4.32 -15.09
CA ARG A 102 -10.65 4.67 -14.34
C ARG A 102 -10.97 3.72 -13.18
N SER A 103 -10.58 2.44 -13.26
CA SER A 103 -10.83 1.49 -12.18
C SER A 103 -9.92 1.69 -10.96
N ASP A 104 -8.80 2.39 -11.08
CA ASP A 104 -7.98 2.79 -9.91
C ASP A 104 -8.78 3.68 -8.95
N VAL A 105 -9.70 4.49 -9.49
CA VAL A 105 -10.56 5.38 -8.68
C VAL A 105 -11.41 4.57 -7.71
N TYR A 106 -11.88 3.37 -8.09
CA TYR A 106 -12.64 2.51 -7.16
C TYR A 106 -11.74 1.92 -6.06
N GLU A 107 -10.50 1.53 -6.37
CA GLU A 107 -9.53 1.07 -5.36
C GLU A 107 -9.18 2.19 -4.37
N VAL A 108 -9.02 3.41 -4.88
CA VAL A 108 -8.70 4.63 -4.10
C VAL A 108 -9.88 5.08 -3.23
N LEU A 109 -11.10 5.06 -3.76
CA LEU A 109 -12.32 5.28 -2.96
C LEU A 109 -12.51 4.20 -1.89
N LEU A 110 -12.20 2.94 -2.21
CA LEU A 110 -12.27 1.85 -1.24
C LEU A 110 -11.26 2.02 -0.09
N ALA A 111 -10.03 2.45 -0.38
CA ALA A 111 -9.05 2.76 0.66
C ALA A 111 -9.52 3.88 1.60
N GLY A 112 -10.10 4.96 1.05
CA GLY A 112 -10.69 6.02 1.87
C GLY A 112 -11.87 5.53 2.71
N LEU A 113 -12.74 4.71 2.14
CA LEU A 113 -13.84 4.09 2.88
C LEU A 113 -13.32 3.19 4.01
N LEU A 114 -12.32 2.35 3.75
CA LEU A 114 -11.71 1.49 4.78
C LEU A 114 -11.09 2.30 5.92
N ALA A 115 -10.42 3.42 5.62
CA ALA A 115 -9.88 4.31 6.65
C ALA A 115 -10.96 5.02 7.49
N SER A 116 -12.12 5.31 6.89
CA SER A 116 -13.28 5.93 7.57
C SER A 116 -14.18 4.96 8.32
N LEU A 117 -14.19 3.68 7.94
CA LEU A 117 -14.97 2.63 8.61
C LEU A 117 -14.40 2.25 9.98
N ILE A 118 -13.13 2.55 10.25
CA ILE A 118 -12.48 2.30 11.54
C ILE A 118 -13.23 3.03 12.66
N ASP A 119 -13.56 4.31 12.48
CA ASP A 119 -14.29 5.13 13.45
C ASP A 119 -15.68 4.59 13.82
N LEU A 120 -16.28 3.71 13.02
CA LEU A 120 -17.58 3.13 13.34
C LEU A 120 -17.53 2.17 14.54
N ASP A 121 -16.35 1.71 14.94
CA ASP A 121 -16.17 0.92 16.14
C ASP A 121 -16.48 1.70 17.44
N HIS A 122 -16.42 3.03 17.42
CA HIS A 122 -16.88 3.88 18.52
C HIS A 122 -18.40 3.74 18.73
N PHE A 123 -19.20 3.71 17.66
CA PHE A 123 -20.65 3.51 17.75
C PHE A 123 -21.01 2.07 18.16
N TYR A 124 -20.24 1.09 17.67
CA TYR A 124 -20.36 -0.31 18.09
C TYR A 124 -20.08 -0.46 19.58
N MET A 125 -18.96 0.08 20.07
CA MET A 125 -18.56 0.02 21.49
C MET A 125 -19.50 0.83 22.39
N ALA A 126 -20.07 1.93 21.89
CA ALA A 126 -21.09 2.70 22.59
C ALA A 126 -22.48 2.03 22.62
N GLY A 127 -22.65 0.89 21.92
CA GLY A 127 -23.93 0.19 21.79
C GLY A 127 -25.07 1.06 21.21
N SER A 128 -24.75 2.16 20.53
CA SER A 128 -25.73 3.16 20.10
C SER A 128 -25.21 4.06 18.99
N LEU A 129 -26.13 4.61 18.19
CA LEU A 129 -25.84 5.62 17.16
C LEU A 129 -25.72 7.05 17.74
N SER A 130 -25.63 7.20 19.06
CA SER A 130 -25.47 8.50 19.72
C SER A 130 -24.02 8.96 19.60
N LEU A 131 -23.77 9.99 18.79
CA LEU A 131 -22.42 10.56 18.66
C LEU A 131 -21.85 11.00 20.01
N LYS A 132 -22.68 11.52 20.93
CA LYS A 132 -22.24 11.89 22.28
C LYS A 132 -21.74 10.66 23.06
N ALA A 133 -22.36 9.49 22.91
CA ALA A 133 -21.89 8.27 23.54
C ALA A 133 -20.61 7.75 22.88
N ALA A 134 -20.56 7.72 21.53
CA ALA A 134 -19.41 7.30 20.75
C ALA A 134 -18.11 8.06 21.09
N VAL A 135 -18.18 9.39 21.33
CA VAL A 135 -17.00 10.19 21.71
C VAL A 135 -16.69 10.22 23.22
N SER A 136 -17.52 9.59 24.06
CA SER A 136 -17.39 9.61 25.54
C SER A 136 -17.07 8.23 26.12
N LEU A 137 -16.45 7.36 25.33
CA LEU A 137 -16.15 5.99 25.73
C LEU A 137 -15.10 5.93 26.84
N PRO A 138 -15.23 5.01 27.82
CA PRO A 138 -14.27 4.85 28.92
C PRO A 138 -12.98 4.12 28.50
N GLN A 139 -12.97 3.48 27.33
CA GLN A 139 -11.88 2.67 26.81
C GLN A 139 -11.80 2.85 25.30
N ARG A 140 -10.61 2.62 24.71
CA ARG A 140 -10.39 2.76 23.27
C ARG A 140 -11.08 1.62 22.50
N PRO A 141 -11.85 1.91 21.45
CA PRO A 141 -12.47 0.90 20.59
C PRO A 141 -11.49 -0.09 19.94
N PRO A 142 -11.95 -1.32 19.61
CA PRO A 142 -11.07 -2.42 19.28
C PRO A 142 -10.34 -2.29 17.95
N LEU A 143 -10.92 -1.68 16.90
CA LEU A 143 -10.23 -1.55 15.60
C LEU A 143 -9.02 -0.61 15.71
N HIS A 144 -9.03 0.32 16.67
CA HIS A 144 -7.91 1.20 16.99
C HIS A 144 -6.75 0.50 17.73
N CYS A 145 -6.86 -0.81 18.00
CA CYS A 145 -5.74 -1.62 18.46
C CYS A 145 -4.75 -1.84 17.30
N SER A 146 -3.57 -1.22 17.38
CA SER A 146 -2.56 -1.23 16.31
C SER A 146 -1.96 -2.63 16.08
N SER A 147 -2.00 -3.49 17.09
CA SER A 147 -1.66 -4.92 16.94
C SER A 147 -2.62 -5.69 16.03
N LEU A 148 -3.86 -5.20 15.81
CA LEU A 148 -4.78 -5.83 14.86
C LEU A 148 -4.39 -5.57 13.41
N ILE A 149 -3.66 -4.49 13.09
CA ILE A 149 -3.26 -4.17 11.70
C ILE A 149 -2.50 -5.35 11.06
N PRO A 150 -1.35 -5.82 11.59
CA PRO A 150 -0.64 -6.96 11.01
C PRO A 150 -1.49 -8.24 11.06
N LEU A 151 -2.27 -8.47 12.13
CA LEU A 151 -3.13 -9.64 12.25
C LEU A 151 -4.18 -9.71 11.13
N LEU A 152 -4.92 -8.63 10.89
CA LEU A 152 -5.95 -8.54 9.86
C LEU A 152 -5.34 -8.66 8.46
N CYS A 153 -4.21 -7.98 8.20
CA CYS A 153 -3.54 -8.02 6.90
C CYS A 153 -2.98 -9.42 6.59
N LEU A 154 -2.38 -10.11 7.57
CA LEU A 154 -1.88 -11.47 7.41
C LEU A 154 -3.02 -12.49 7.28
N THR A 155 -4.08 -12.37 8.09
CA THR A 155 -5.28 -13.23 7.99
C THR A 155 -5.96 -13.07 6.63
N LEU A 156 -6.13 -11.85 6.14
CA LEU A 156 -6.71 -11.60 4.81
C LEU A 156 -5.83 -12.20 3.70
N ARG A 157 -4.50 -12.02 3.77
CA ARG A 157 -3.55 -12.62 2.84
C ARG A 157 -3.61 -14.16 2.87
N LEU A 158 -3.78 -14.76 4.05
CA LEU A 158 -3.95 -16.21 4.20
C LEU A 158 -5.28 -16.69 3.59
N ILE A 159 -6.40 -16.02 3.87
CA ILE A 159 -7.71 -16.33 3.30
C ILE A 159 -7.65 -16.29 1.76
N MET A 160 -7.04 -15.25 1.18
CA MET A 160 -6.87 -15.14 -0.26
C MET A 160 -5.97 -16.23 -0.85
N TRP A 161 -4.93 -16.65 -0.12
CA TRP A 161 -4.05 -17.74 -0.53
C TRP A 161 -4.78 -19.10 -0.52
N ILE A 162 -5.55 -19.40 0.53
CA ILE A 162 -6.37 -20.61 0.65
C ILE A 162 -7.47 -20.63 -0.43
N GLY A 163 -8.23 -19.54 -0.54
CA GLY A 163 -9.33 -19.39 -1.51
C GLY A 163 -8.88 -19.21 -2.97
N ARG A 164 -7.57 -19.24 -3.24
CA ARG A 164 -6.97 -19.03 -4.58
C ARG A 164 -7.37 -17.70 -5.23
N LEU A 165 -7.76 -16.70 -4.46
CA LEU A 165 -8.21 -15.36 -4.92
C LEU A 165 -7.05 -14.42 -5.31
N LYS A 166 -5.88 -14.99 -5.61
CA LYS A 166 -4.60 -14.27 -5.70
C LYS A 166 -4.65 -13.16 -6.75
N ASP A 167 -5.20 -13.43 -7.91
CA ASP A 167 -5.16 -12.49 -9.04
C ASP A 167 -6.27 -11.44 -8.97
N ALA A 168 -7.35 -11.72 -8.23
CA ALA A 168 -8.52 -10.84 -8.17
C ALA A 168 -8.28 -9.59 -7.29
N TRP A 169 -7.69 -9.78 -6.11
CA TRP A 169 -7.63 -8.76 -5.04
C TRP A 169 -6.25 -8.65 -4.36
N CYS A 170 -5.14 -9.03 -5.02
CA CYS A 170 -3.78 -9.04 -4.45
C CYS A 170 -3.35 -7.77 -3.70
N SER A 171 -3.89 -6.61 -4.08
CA SER A 171 -3.64 -5.31 -3.45
C SER A 171 -4.38 -5.11 -2.11
N LEU A 172 -5.47 -5.84 -1.84
CA LEU A 172 -6.37 -5.58 -0.72
C LEU A 172 -5.72 -5.66 0.69
N PRO A 173 -4.81 -6.61 1.00
CA PRO A 173 -4.08 -6.60 2.28
C PRO A 173 -3.20 -5.36 2.46
N TRP A 174 -2.62 -4.85 1.38
CA TRP A 174 -1.80 -3.63 1.40
C TRP A 174 -2.67 -2.38 1.49
N MET A 175 -3.83 -2.37 0.82
CA MET A 175 -4.83 -1.31 0.91
C MET A 175 -5.36 -1.18 2.34
N LEU A 176 -5.71 -2.31 2.97
CA LEU A 176 -6.12 -2.36 4.37
C LEU A 176 -5.00 -1.87 5.30
N PHE A 177 -3.76 -2.33 5.08
CA PHE A 177 -2.59 -1.88 5.84
C PHE A 177 -2.42 -0.36 5.78
N VAL A 178 -2.41 0.25 4.59
CA VAL A 178 -2.23 1.70 4.42
C VAL A 178 -3.39 2.47 5.04
N SER A 179 -4.63 2.00 4.85
CA SER A 179 -5.84 2.63 5.40
C SER A 179 -5.81 2.65 6.93
N MET A 180 -5.52 1.51 7.59
CA MET A 180 -5.43 1.45 9.05
C MET A 180 -4.19 2.15 9.60
N ALA A 181 -3.02 1.96 8.97
CA ALA A 181 -1.78 2.55 9.47
C ALA A 181 -1.80 4.08 9.42
N THR A 182 -2.26 4.69 8.32
CA THR A 182 -2.40 6.15 8.25
C THR A 182 -3.41 6.69 9.25
N HIS A 183 -4.53 5.99 9.44
CA HIS A 183 -5.51 6.33 10.47
C HIS A 183 -4.87 6.30 11.87
N HIS A 184 -4.26 5.17 12.26
CA HIS A 184 -3.70 4.99 13.60
C HIS A 184 -2.52 5.93 13.90
N VAL A 185 -1.67 6.22 12.91
CA VAL A 185 -0.52 7.13 13.09
C VAL A 185 -0.96 8.57 13.32
N ARG A 186 -2.02 9.03 12.65
CA ARG A 186 -2.65 10.34 12.94
C ARG A 186 -3.21 10.37 14.35
N ASP A 187 -3.95 9.33 14.72
CA ASP A 187 -4.65 9.23 15.98
C ASP A 187 -3.69 9.11 17.19
N ALA A 188 -2.52 8.50 16.95
CA ALA A 188 -1.45 8.35 17.93
C ALA A 188 -0.83 9.68 18.39
N VAL A 189 -1.06 10.80 17.70
CA VAL A 189 -0.65 12.15 18.16
C VAL A 189 -1.31 12.50 19.51
N ARG A 190 -2.53 12.02 19.76
CA ARG A 190 -3.28 12.29 21.01
C ARG A 190 -3.01 11.24 22.10
N HIS A 191 -2.99 9.96 21.74
CA HIS A 191 -3.05 8.84 22.69
C HIS A 191 -1.94 7.79 22.55
N GLY A 192 -1.04 7.94 21.58
CA GLY A 192 -0.08 6.90 21.19
C GLY A 192 -0.73 5.75 20.41
N LEU A 193 0.13 4.82 19.98
CA LEU A 193 -0.29 3.56 19.35
C LEU A 193 -0.65 2.55 20.45
N TRP A 194 -1.83 1.95 20.37
CA TRP A 194 -2.22 0.85 21.24
C TRP A 194 -1.65 -0.46 20.71
N VAL A 195 -0.64 -1.02 21.38
CA VAL A 195 0.06 -2.25 20.98
C VAL A 195 -0.25 -3.35 22.00
N TYR A 196 -1.45 -3.93 21.95
CA TYR A 196 -1.81 -5.08 22.79
C TYR A 196 -0.88 -6.28 22.53
N PRO A 197 -0.42 -7.04 23.55
CA PRO A 197 -0.70 -6.89 24.99
C PRO A 197 0.27 -5.95 25.74
N PHE A 198 1.19 -5.28 25.05
CA PHE A 198 2.27 -4.46 25.62
C PHE A 198 1.83 -3.06 26.12
N GLY A 199 0.59 -2.64 25.86
CA GLY A 199 0.01 -1.38 26.33
C GLY A 199 -0.02 -0.29 25.26
N ASN A 200 0.11 0.98 25.66
CA ASN A 200 0.16 2.12 24.74
C ASN A 200 1.58 2.68 24.65
N THR A 201 1.99 3.15 23.47
CA THR A 201 3.20 3.97 23.34
C THR A 201 2.96 5.36 23.93
N ALA A 202 4.03 6.14 24.10
CA ALA A 202 3.88 7.59 24.23
C ALA A 202 3.17 8.19 22.99
N PRO A 203 2.51 9.36 23.12
CA PRO A 203 1.96 10.09 21.99
C PRO A 203 3.02 10.36 20.92
N VAL A 204 2.65 10.18 19.66
CA VAL A 204 3.55 10.33 18.51
C VAL A 204 3.83 11.82 18.28
N PRO A 205 5.12 12.25 18.20
CA PRO A 205 5.46 13.63 17.88
C PRO A 205 4.82 14.06 16.54
N TYR A 206 4.28 15.28 16.49
CA TYR A 206 3.49 15.74 15.33
C TYR A 206 4.25 15.64 14.00
N TRP A 207 5.53 16.02 13.99
CA TRP A 207 6.39 15.91 12.80
C TRP A 207 6.57 14.46 12.34
N LEU A 208 6.60 13.50 13.27
CA LEU A 208 6.76 12.07 12.97
C LEU A 208 5.48 11.50 12.37
N TYR A 209 4.30 11.92 12.85
CA TYR A 209 3.02 11.62 12.21
C TYR A 209 3.02 12.08 10.75
N VAL A 210 3.24 13.38 10.49
CA VAL A 210 3.18 13.95 9.13
C VAL A 210 4.21 13.29 8.21
N SER A 211 5.44 13.10 8.70
CA SER A 211 6.51 12.46 7.93
C SER A 211 6.20 10.99 7.62
N THR A 212 5.64 10.24 8.58
CA THR A 212 5.25 8.84 8.38
C THR A 212 4.10 8.75 7.39
N THR A 213 3.05 9.55 7.52
CA THR A 213 1.91 9.55 6.60
C THR A 213 2.32 9.93 5.17
N ALA A 214 3.25 10.86 4.99
CA ALA A 214 3.78 11.23 3.66
C ALA A 214 4.71 10.16 3.04
N THR A 215 5.47 9.40 3.85
CA THR A 215 6.46 8.44 3.34
C THR A 215 5.96 6.99 3.27
N LEU A 216 4.98 6.61 4.09
CA LEU A 216 4.38 5.28 4.13
C LEU A 216 3.87 4.77 2.77
N PRO A 217 3.26 5.60 1.88
CA PRO A 217 2.87 5.15 0.55
C PRO A 217 4.04 4.65 -0.31
N HIS A 218 5.17 5.34 -0.29
CA HIS A 218 6.36 4.92 -1.04
C HIS A 218 6.95 3.63 -0.46
N LEU A 219 7.03 3.53 0.88
CA LEU A 219 7.48 2.31 1.55
C LEU A 219 6.57 1.12 1.20
N CYS A 220 5.24 1.30 1.24
CA CYS A 220 4.28 0.28 0.85
C CYS A 220 4.44 -0.12 -0.63
N SER A 221 4.61 0.84 -1.53
CA SER A 221 4.89 0.58 -2.95
C SER A 221 6.17 -0.24 -3.16
N VAL A 222 7.26 0.08 -2.46
CA VAL A 222 8.53 -0.69 -2.53
C VAL A 222 8.34 -2.10 -1.97
N LEU A 223 7.65 -2.25 -0.83
CA LEU A 223 7.38 -3.57 -0.24
C LEU A 223 6.49 -4.43 -1.15
N MET A 224 5.44 -3.86 -1.74
CA MET A 224 4.59 -4.52 -2.74
C MET A 224 5.36 -4.97 -3.97
N TYR A 225 6.37 -4.20 -4.38
CA TYR A 225 7.30 -4.59 -5.45
C TYR A 225 8.18 -5.78 -5.02
N LEU A 226 8.84 -5.69 -3.86
CA LEU A 226 9.69 -6.77 -3.33
C LEU A 226 8.92 -8.08 -3.07
N THR A 227 7.62 -8.03 -2.79
CA THR A 227 6.77 -9.23 -2.63
C THR A 227 6.10 -9.69 -3.93
N GLY A 228 6.50 -9.18 -5.10
CA GLY A 228 5.94 -9.52 -6.42
C GLY A 228 4.46 -9.14 -6.60
N THR A 229 3.89 -8.36 -5.68
CA THR A 229 2.48 -7.95 -5.72
C THR A 229 2.26 -6.87 -6.77
N ARG A 230 3.23 -5.98 -6.95
CA ARG A 230 3.19 -4.91 -7.98
C ARG A 230 3.18 -5.49 -9.40
N ASP A 231 3.89 -6.59 -9.62
CA ASP A 231 3.98 -7.24 -10.95
C ASP A 231 2.64 -7.91 -11.33
N VAL A 232 1.96 -8.55 -10.38
CA VAL A 232 0.59 -9.09 -10.56
C VAL A 232 -0.42 -7.96 -10.85
N ILE A 233 -0.27 -6.79 -10.19
CA ILE A 233 -1.13 -5.63 -10.45
C ILE A 233 -0.87 -5.04 -11.84
N SER A 234 0.40 -4.97 -12.29
CA SER A 234 0.77 -4.41 -13.59
C SER A 234 0.33 -5.31 -14.75
N THR A 235 0.64 -6.61 -14.67
CA THR A 235 0.34 -7.60 -15.74
C THR A 235 -1.16 -7.77 -15.98
N LYS A 236 -1.99 -7.75 -14.92
CA LYS A 236 -3.45 -7.90 -15.06
C LYS A 236 -4.16 -6.70 -15.68
N HIS A 237 -3.55 -5.51 -15.67
CA HIS A 237 -4.21 -4.26 -16.04
C HIS A 237 -3.75 -3.64 -17.35
N GLY A 238 -3.08 -4.41 -18.21
CA GLY A 238 -2.92 -4.05 -19.62
C GLY A 238 -2.05 -2.82 -19.86
N VAL A 239 -1.06 -2.57 -19.01
CA VAL A 239 0.08 -1.73 -19.38
C VAL A 239 1.10 -2.65 -20.04
N ALA A 240 1.00 -2.75 -21.37
CA ALA A 240 2.23 -2.87 -22.15
C ALA A 240 3.11 -1.68 -21.73
N ILE A 241 4.32 -1.97 -21.27
CA ILE A 241 5.35 -0.94 -21.13
C ILE A 241 5.81 -0.67 -22.56
N ASP A 242 5.03 0.11 -23.30
CA ASP A 242 5.45 0.62 -24.59
C ASP A 242 6.59 1.62 -24.35
N VAL A 243 7.70 1.25 -25.00
CA VAL A 243 9.02 1.89 -25.19
C VAL A 243 9.03 3.42 -25.05
#